data_AF-A0A9W6QIY2-F1
#
_entry.id   AF-A0A9W6QIY2-F1
#
_cell.length_a   1.000
_cell.length_b   1.000
_cell.length_c   1.000
_cell.angle_alpha   90.00
_cell.angle_beta   90.00
_cell.angle_gamma   90.00
#
_symmetry.space_group_name_H-M   'P 1'
#
loop_
_entity.id
_entity.type
_entity.pdbx_description
1 polymer ?
#
loop_
_entity_poly.entity_id
_entity_poly.type
_entity_poly.pdbx_seq_one_letter_code
_entity_poly.pdbx_strand_id
1 'polypeptide(L)'
;MQRARAHGGWSRRAWLALAAVSIGGTGIWVMHFVAMMGFAVDGTEIRYDLFRTVISLVLAVGIVAIGLSAVVNGRAGWGRLIGAGTITGIGVASMHYVGISAMRMSASVTYAVTLLVLSIVIAVVAATAALWATFNVRGMAATVAAALIMGVAVNGMHYTGMAAMEVTTPTGRTTAVTGLDAYAFFGPLAMVLGVLTALSLLAVGIGSTEKEIEEDLWAEQQLRTLLGDRADG
;
A
#
# COMPACT_ATOMS: atom_id res chain seq x y z
N MET A 1 -5.30 12.78 -6.98
CA MET A 1 -4.14 13.66 -7.28
C MET A 1 -4.52 15.05 -7.80
N GLN A 2 -5.73 15.28 -8.32
CA GLN A 2 -6.15 16.61 -8.83
C GLN A 2 -6.34 17.68 -7.72
N ARG A 3 -6.79 17.30 -6.52
CA ARG A 3 -6.93 18.22 -5.36
C ARG A 3 -5.64 18.85 -4.84
N ALA A 4 -4.47 18.36 -5.25
CA ALA A 4 -3.17 18.89 -4.80
C ALA A 4 -2.78 20.23 -5.46
N ARG A 5 -3.59 20.76 -6.40
CA ARG A 5 -3.31 22.01 -7.10
C ARG A 5 -3.89 23.26 -6.41
N ALA A 6 -4.82 23.12 -5.46
CA ALA A 6 -5.55 24.25 -4.87
C ALA A 6 -4.91 24.87 -3.61
N HIS A 7 -4.01 24.17 -2.90
CA HIS A 7 -3.37 24.69 -1.69
C HIS A 7 -1.87 24.39 -1.68
N GLY A 8 -1.04 25.36 -1.24
CA GLY A 8 0.43 25.36 -1.31
C GLY A 8 1.14 24.07 -0.89
N GLY A 9 2.42 23.93 -1.26
CA GLY A 9 3.20 22.67 -1.30
C GLY A 9 3.18 21.74 -0.08
N TRP A 10 2.69 22.20 1.08
CA TRP A 10 2.34 21.38 2.24
C TRP A 10 1.23 20.35 1.93
N SER A 11 0.25 20.69 1.10
CA SER A 11 -0.85 19.80 0.73
C SER A 11 -0.34 18.57 -0.05
N ARG A 12 0.55 18.77 -1.03
CA ARG A 12 1.05 17.70 -1.90
C ARG A 12 1.86 16.64 -1.14
N ARG A 13 2.74 17.08 -0.24
CA ARG A 13 3.53 16.15 0.59
C ARG A 13 2.64 15.38 1.55
N ALA A 14 1.66 16.04 2.17
CA ALA A 14 0.67 15.37 3.01
C ALA A 14 -0.15 14.33 2.20
N TRP A 15 -0.58 14.67 0.99
CA TRP A 15 -1.29 13.74 0.10
C TRP A 15 -0.46 12.51 -0.29
N LEU A 16 0.83 12.71 -0.59
CA LEU A 16 1.73 11.60 -0.88
C LEU A 16 1.97 10.72 0.36
N ALA A 17 2.12 11.32 1.54
CA ALA A 17 2.26 10.60 2.79
C ALA A 17 1.00 9.77 3.10
N LEU A 18 -0.18 10.36 2.98
CA LEU A 18 -1.46 9.66 3.17
C LEU A 18 -1.62 8.48 2.20
N ALA A 19 -1.29 8.69 0.92
CA ALA A 19 -1.33 7.63 -0.08
C ALA A 19 -0.33 6.49 0.24
N ALA A 20 0.89 6.84 0.65
CA ALA A 20 1.92 5.87 1.00
C ALA A 20 1.56 5.05 2.24
N VAL A 21 1.01 5.68 3.27
CA VAL A 21 0.53 4.97 4.47
C VAL A 21 -0.66 4.08 4.13
N SER A 22 -1.62 4.58 3.35
CA SER A 22 -2.81 3.80 2.98
C SER A 22 -2.48 2.59 2.12
N ILE A 23 -1.66 2.77 1.07
CA ILE A 23 -1.28 1.70 0.16
C ILE A 23 -0.23 0.79 0.81
N GLY A 24 0.89 1.34 1.26
CA GLY A 24 2.01 0.56 1.81
C GLY A 24 1.69 -0.06 3.17
N GLY A 25 1.13 0.72 4.10
CA GLY A 25 0.78 0.26 5.44
C GLY A 25 -0.45 -0.64 5.44
N THR A 26 -1.58 -0.15 4.95
CA THR A 26 -2.85 -0.90 5.03
C THR A 26 -3.02 -1.87 3.87
N GLY A 27 -2.81 -1.43 2.63
CA GLY A 27 -3.02 -2.28 1.45
C GLY A 27 -2.04 -3.45 1.34
N ILE A 28 -0.75 -3.19 1.55
CA ILE A 28 0.31 -4.19 1.33
C ILE A 28 0.71 -4.86 2.66
N TRP A 29 1.09 -4.07 3.68
CA TRP A 29 1.62 -4.61 4.93
C TRP A 29 0.57 -5.31 5.80
N VAL A 30 -0.60 -4.70 6.04
CA VAL A 30 -1.68 -5.37 6.81
C VAL A 30 -2.15 -6.62 6.07
N MET A 31 -2.37 -6.56 4.75
CA MET A 31 -2.73 -7.75 3.97
C MET A 31 -1.72 -8.89 4.16
N HIS A 32 -0.41 -8.58 4.03
CA HIS A 32 0.65 -9.56 4.19
C HIS A 32 0.62 -10.25 5.56
N PHE A 33 0.50 -9.50 6.65
CA PHE A 33 0.50 -10.07 8.00
C PHE A 33 -0.80 -10.77 8.36
N VAL A 34 -1.95 -10.28 7.86
CA VAL A 34 -3.23 -10.99 8.01
C VAL A 34 -3.17 -12.35 7.31
N ALA A 35 -2.58 -12.42 6.12
CA ALA A 35 -2.40 -13.68 5.40
C ALA A 35 -1.42 -14.62 6.15
N MET A 36 -0.31 -14.11 6.70
CA MET A 36 0.61 -14.92 7.50
C MET A 36 0.01 -15.41 8.83
N MET A 37 -0.91 -14.67 9.46
CA MET A 37 -1.64 -15.18 10.63
C MET A 37 -2.51 -16.39 10.31
N GLY A 38 -2.96 -16.53 9.06
CA GLY A 38 -3.66 -17.72 8.58
C GLY A 38 -2.73 -18.88 8.24
N PHE A 39 -1.41 -18.68 8.22
CA PHE A 39 -0.43 -19.72 7.96
C PHE A 39 -0.06 -20.44 9.25
N ALA A 40 -0.12 -21.77 9.22
CA ALA A 40 0.26 -22.63 10.34
C ALA A 40 1.21 -23.73 9.84
N VAL A 41 2.17 -24.09 10.70
CA VAL A 41 3.08 -25.21 10.47
C VAL A 41 2.83 -26.24 11.56
N ASP A 42 2.50 -27.46 11.15
CA ASP A 42 2.18 -28.54 12.08
C ASP A 42 3.31 -28.77 13.09
N GLY A 43 2.93 -28.85 14.36
CA GLY A 43 3.85 -29.14 15.45
C GLY A 43 4.75 -27.97 15.87
N THR A 44 4.56 -26.75 15.36
CA THR A 44 5.32 -25.56 15.80
C THR A 44 4.43 -24.35 16.04
N GLU A 45 4.71 -23.60 17.11
CA GLU A 45 4.12 -22.28 17.32
C GLU A 45 4.91 -21.23 16.52
N ILE A 46 4.19 -20.36 15.82
CA ILE A 46 4.77 -19.23 15.09
C ILE A 46 4.63 -17.97 15.94
N ARG A 47 5.78 -17.37 16.27
CA ARG A 47 5.87 -16.07 16.94
C ARG A 47 6.54 -15.06 16.03
N TYR A 48 6.53 -13.79 16.43
CA TYR A 48 7.03 -12.72 15.58
C TYR A 48 8.11 -11.87 16.25
N ASP A 49 9.16 -11.57 15.48
CA ASP A 49 10.19 -10.61 15.82
C ASP A 49 9.72 -9.18 15.58
N LEU A 50 9.62 -8.39 16.64
CA LEU A 50 9.12 -7.02 16.57
C LEU A 50 9.96 -6.14 15.63
N PHE A 51 11.29 -6.26 15.70
CA PHE A 51 12.20 -5.39 14.96
C PHE A 51 12.08 -5.61 13.45
N ARG A 52 12.11 -6.86 12.99
CA ARG A 52 11.93 -7.21 11.57
C ARG A 52 10.55 -6.83 11.06
N THR A 53 9.53 -6.95 11.90
CA THR A 53 8.15 -6.57 11.59
C THR A 53 8.00 -5.06 11.40
N VAL A 54 8.65 -4.25 12.23
CA VAL A 54 8.67 -2.79 12.06
C VAL A 54 9.47 -2.39 10.83
N ILE A 55 10.60 -3.05 10.56
CA ILE A 55 11.39 -2.80 9.33
C ILE A 55 10.54 -3.09 8.09
N SER A 56 9.79 -4.19 8.05
CA SER A 56 8.93 -4.48 6.90
C SER A 56 7.86 -3.41 6.71
N LEU A 57 7.25 -2.90 7.79
CA LEU A 57 6.30 -1.79 7.71
C LEU A 57 6.92 -0.53 7.12
N VAL A 58 8.11 -0.15 7.60
CA VAL A 58 8.86 1.02 7.10
C VAL A 58 9.22 0.84 5.63
N LEU A 59 9.65 -0.36 5.23
CA LEU A 59 9.93 -0.67 3.82
C LEU A 59 8.67 -0.53 2.96
N ALA A 60 7.52 -1.03 3.42
CA ALA A 60 6.25 -0.94 2.69
C ALA A 60 5.88 0.51 2.40
N VAL A 61 5.82 1.33 3.46
CA VAL A 61 5.43 2.75 3.35
C VAL A 61 6.48 3.54 2.57
N GLY A 62 7.76 3.32 2.86
CA GLY A 62 8.87 4.02 2.24
C GLY A 62 8.96 3.77 0.74
N ILE A 63 8.87 2.51 0.29
CA ILE A 63 9.01 2.20 -1.14
C ILE A 63 7.81 2.69 -1.96
N VAL A 64 6.61 2.67 -1.38
CA VAL A 64 5.42 3.22 -2.03
C VAL A 64 5.54 4.75 -2.13
N ALA A 65 6.01 5.42 -1.07
CA ALA A 65 6.25 6.87 -1.10
C ALA A 65 7.27 7.26 -2.19
N ILE A 66 8.35 6.48 -2.34
CA ILE A 66 9.35 6.67 -3.39
C ILE A 66 8.73 6.49 -4.78
N GLY A 67 7.99 5.39 -5.00
CA GLY A 67 7.33 5.10 -6.28
C GLY A 67 6.35 6.18 -6.71
N LEU A 68 5.46 6.59 -5.81
CA LEU A 68 4.50 7.66 -6.06
C LEU A 68 5.21 9.00 -6.33
N SER A 69 6.20 9.36 -5.52
CA SER A 69 6.96 10.60 -5.72
C SER A 69 7.71 10.60 -7.06
N ALA A 70 8.22 9.43 -7.46
CA ALA A 70 8.91 9.25 -8.73
C ALA A 70 7.98 9.54 -9.90
N VAL A 71 6.71 9.13 -9.89
CA VAL A 71 5.82 9.36 -11.04
C VAL A 71 5.11 10.72 -11.03
N VAL A 72 4.94 11.35 -9.86
CA VAL A 72 4.23 12.64 -9.73
C VAL A 72 5.13 13.85 -10.05
N ASN A 73 6.45 13.74 -9.89
CA ASN A 73 7.39 14.87 -10.05
C ASN A 73 7.93 15.07 -11.49
N GLY A 74 7.25 14.64 -12.56
CA GLY A 74 7.71 14.92 -13.94
C GLY A 74 6.76 14.45 -15.04
N ARG A 75 7.13 14.71 -16.31
CA ARG A 75 6.42 14.18 -17.48
C ARG A 75 6.66 12.66 -17.52
N ALA A 76 5.66 11.87 -17.17
CA ALA A 76 5.78 10.41 -17.05
C ALA A 76 5.92 9.76 -18.44
N GLY A 77 7.14 9.65 -18.94
CA GLY A 77 7.47 8.74 -20.05
C GLY A 77 7.55 7.30 -19.55
N TRP A 78 7.35 6.34 -20.47
CA TRP A 78 7.37 4.90 -20.18
C TRP A 78 8.62 4.43 -19.43
N GLY A 79 9.81 4.97 -19.74
CA GLY A 79 11.05 4.60 -19.05
C GLY A 79 11.03 4.94 -17.55
N ARG A 80 10.45 6.08 -17.17
CA ARG A 80 10.33 6.49 -15.75
C ARG A 80 9.30 5.64 -15.01
N LEU A 81 8.22 5.27 -15.69
CA LEU A 81 7.20 4.38 -15.15
C LEU A 81 7.77 2.98 -14.88
N ILE A 82 8.49 2.41 -15.85
CA ILE A 82 9.14 1.09 -15.70
C ILE A 82 10.19 1.15 -14.58
N GLY A 83 11.05 2.17 -14.56
CA GLY A 83 12.06 2.32 -13.51
C GLY A 83 11.45 2.45 -12.11
N ALA A 84 10.42 3.28 -11.95
CA ALA A 84 9.71 3.44 -10.68
C ALA A 84 8.97 2.14 -10.28
N GLY A 85 8.32 1.47 -11.24
CA GLY A 85 7.63 0.20 -11.03
C GLY A 85 8.57 -0.92 -10.59
N THR A 86 9.75 -1.02 -11.20
CA THR A 86 10.80 -1.97 -10.80
C THR A 86 11.29 -1.69 -9.38
N ILE A 87 11.62 -0.45 -9.05
CA ILE A 87 12.08 -0.08 -7.70
C ILE A 87 10.99 -0.38 -6.66
N THR A 88 9.75 0.02 -6.94
CA THR A 88 8.62 -0.23 -6.04
C THR A 88 8.32 -1.70 -5.88
N GLY A 89 8.31 -2.47 -6.97
CA GLY A 89 8.09 -3.91 -6.93
C GLY A 89 9.17 -4.67 -6.16
N ILE A 90 10.44 -4.33 -6.38
CA ILE A 90 11.55 -4.91 -5.62
C ILE A 90 11.41 -4.57 -4.14
N GLY A 91 11.10 -3.33 -3.77
CA GLY A 91 10.94 -2.99 -2.34
C GLY A 91 9.69 -3.63 -1.70
N VAL A 92 8.63 -3.85 -2.47
CA VAL A 92 7.45 -4.60 -1.99
C VAL A 92 7.79 -6.09 -1.80
N ALA A 93 8.55 -6.69 -2.71
CA ALA A 93 9.06 -8.05 -2.53
C ALA A 93 10.02 -8.15 -1.33
N SER A 94 10.93 -7.18 -1.17
CA SER A 94 11.82 -7.09 -0.01
C SER A 94 11.04 -6.99 1.30
N MET A 95 9.99 -6.15 1.34
CA MET A 95 9.09 -6.08 2.48
C MET A 95 8.48 -7.44 2.79
N HIS A 96 7.97 -8.14 1.78
CA HIS A 96 7.36 -9.46 1.93
C HIS A 96 8.32 -10.48 2.53
N TYR A 97 9.55 -10.60 2.00
CA TYR A 97 10.53 -11.56 2.52
C TYR A 97 11.12 -11.15 3.87
N VAL A 98 11.29 -9.85 4.15
CA VAL A 98 11.64 -9.36 5.50
C VAL A 98 10.52 -9.69 6.48
N GLY A 99 9.25 -9.56 6.07
CA GLY A 99 8.08 -9.96 6.85
C GLY A 99 8.07 -11.45 7.16
N ILE A 100 8.29 -12.31 6.16
CA ILE A 100 8.45 -13.76 6.38
C ILE A 100 9.60 -14.04 7.35
N SER A 101 10.74 -13.36 7.20
CA SER A 101 11.89 -13.54 8.10
C SER A 101 11.62 -13.08 9.54
N ALA A 102 10.55 -12.34 9.80
CA ALA A 102 10.12 -11.98 11.14
C ALA A 102 9.49 -13.15 11.89
N MET A 103 9.02 -14.20 11.17
CA MET A 103 8.52 -15.41 11.80
C MET A 103 9.64 -16.12 12.56
N ARG A 104 9.37 -16.37 13.83
CA ARG A 104 10.16 -17.20 14.74
C ARG A 104 9.40 -18.49 14.91
N MET A 105 10.02 -19.59 14.50
CA MET A 105 9.49 -20.95 14.65
C MET A 105 10.67 -21.92 14.83
N SER A 106 10.41 -23.06 15.45
CA SER A 106 11.40 -24.14 15.60
C SER A 106 11.53 -24.96 14.31
N ALA A 107 11.77 -24.29 13.18
CA ALA A 107 11.93 -24.89 11.86
C ALA A 107 12.94 -24.10 11.02
N SER A 108 13.59 -24.76 10.06
CA SER A 108 14.40 -24.08 9.06
C SER A 108 13.57 -23.77 7.83
N VAL A 109 13.71 -22.54 7.31
CA VAL A 109 12.99 -22.06 6.14
C VAL A 109 13.97 -21.90 4.97
N THR A 110 13.69 -22.59 3.87
CA THR A 110 14.36 -22.43 2.57
C THR A 110 13.38 -21.96 1.51
N TYR A 111 13.87 -21.60 0.31
CA TYR A 111 13.03 -21.11 -0.78
C TYR A 111 13.33 -21.82 -2.11
N ALA A 112 12.26 -22.26 -2.78
CA ALA A 112 12.33 -22.68 -4.17
C ALA A 112 12.57 -21.45 -5.07
N VAL A 113 13.76 -21.36 -5.67
CA VAL A 113 14.24 -20.19 -6.42
C VAL A 113 13.27 -19.78 -7.55
N THR A 114 12.65 -20.75 -8.23
CA THR A 114 11.71 -20.47 -9.33
C THR A 114 10.49 -19.66 -8.86
N LEU A 115 9.86 -20.08 -7.77
CA LEU A 115 8.68 -19.40 -7.22
C LEU A 115 9.06 -18.09 -6.53
N LEU A 116 10.25 -18.04 -5.91
CA LEU A 116 10.83 -16.83 -5.34
C LEU A 116 10.98 -15.74 -6.41
N VAL A 117 11.58 -16.09 -7.56
CA VAL A 117 11.76 -15.15 -8.68
C VAL A 117 10.41 -14.79 -9.30
N LEU A 118 9.50 -15.75 -9.46
CA LEU A 118 8.17 -15.49 -10.01
C LEU A 118 7.39 -14.47 -9.17
N SER A 119 7.38 -14.59 -7.84
CA SER A 119 6.71 -13.62 -6.99
C SER A 119 7.32 -12.22 -7.10
N ILE A 120 8.66 -12.10 -7.21
CA ILE A 120 9.33 -10.82 -7.46
C ILE A 120 8.88 -10.21 -8.78
N VAL A 121 8.78 -11.02 -9.85
CA VAL A 121 8.28 -10.57 -11.15
C VAL A 121 6.84 -10.07 -11.04
N ILE A 122 5.97 -10.81 -10.34
CA ILE A 122 4.58 -10.38 -10.09
C ILE A 122 4.57 -9.05 -9.33
N ALA A 123 5.43 -8.88 -8.32
CA ALA A 123 5.54 -7.63 -7.56
C ALA A 123 5.89 -6.43 -8.46
N VAL A 124 6.85 -6.60 -9.36
CA VAL A 124 7.27 -5.56 -10.33
C VAL A 124 6.17 -5.22 -11.31
N VAL A 125 5.49 -6.22 -11.86
CA VAL A 125 4.37 -6.00 -12.80
C VAL A 125 3.22 -5.29 -12.09
N ALA A 126 2.84 -5.75 -10.89
CA ALA A 126 1.78 -5.14 -10.09
C ALA A 126 2.12 -3.69 -9.72
N ALA A 127 3.34 -3.43 -9.23
CA ALA A 127 3.77 -2.08 -8.88
C ALA A 127 3.76 -1.14 -10.11
N THR A 128 4.24 -1.61 -11.25
CA THR A 128 4.21 -0.85 -12.51
C THR A 128 2.77 -0.53 -12.93
N ALA A 129 1.87 -1.52 -12.85
CA ALA A 129 0.46 -1.35 -13.17
C ALA A 129 -0.24 -0.36 -12.22
N ALA A 130 0.07 -0.40 -10.92
CA ALA A 130 -0.47 0.53 -9.93
C ALA A 130 -0.03 1.99 -10.20
N LEU A 131 1.25 2.18 -10.50
CA LEU A 131 1.79 3.50 -10.85
C LEU A 131 1.21 4.02 -12.18
N TRP A 132 0.97 3.12 -13.14
CA TRP A 132 0.30 3.46 -14.39
C TRP A 132 -1.16 3.86 -14.17
N ALA A 133 -1.89 3.08 -13.36
CA ALA A 133 -3.30 3.30 -13.06
C ALA A 133 -3.54 4.67 -12.42
N THR A 134 -2.59 5.16 -11.63
CA THR A 134 -2.61 6.49 -10.99
C THR A 134 -2.91 7.65 -11.96
N PHE A 135 -2.54 7.53 -13.24
CA PHE A 135 -2.76 8.58 -14.26
C PHE A 135 -3.77 8.20 -15.34
N ASN A 136 -4.03 6.91 -15.54
CA ASN A 136 -4.83 6.40 -16.65
C ASN A 136 -6.25 5.96 -16.23
N VAL A 137 -6.47 5.68 -14.94
CA VAL A 137 -7.78 5.28 -14.43
C VAL A 137 -8.53 6.51 -13.95
N ARG A 138 -9.75 6.72 -14.47
CA ARG A 138 -10.64 7.84 -14.10
C ARG A 138 -12.05 7.32 -13.84
N GLY A 139 -12.73 7.93 -12.87
CA GLY A 139 -14.09 7.56 -12.47
C GLY A 139 -14.12 6.43 -11.42
N MET A 140 -15.21 6.42 -10.65
CA MET A 140 -15.36 5.53 -9.49
C MET A 140 -15.33 4.05 -9.89
N ALA A 141 -16.11 3.66 -10.90
CA ALA A 141 -16.18 2.26 -11.35
C ALA A 141 -14.82 1.73 -11.81
N ALA A 142 -14.08 2.51 -12.61
CA ALA A 142 -12.75 2.11 -13.06
C ALA A 142 -11.74 2.06 -11.90
N THR A 143 -11.87 2.95 -10.92
CA THR A 143 -11.02 2.95 -9.71
C THR A 143 -11.27 1.70 -8.86
N VAL A 144 -12.53 1.34 -8.65
CA VAL A 144 -12.92 0.12 -7.93
C VAL A 144 -12.42 -1.12 -8.67
N ALA A 145 -12.61 -1.19 -9.98
CA ALA A 145 -12.10 -2.30 -10.79
C ALA A 145 -10.57 -2.43 -10.71
N ALA A 146 -9.85 -1.32 -10.84
CA ALA A 146 -8.40 -1.29 -10.71
C ALA A 146 -7.94 -1.71 -9.30
N ALA A 147 -8.63 -1.25 -8.25
CA ALA A 147 -8.34 -1.64 -6.86
C ALA A 147 -8.53 -3.14 -6.62
N LEU A 148 -9.60 -3.74 -7.18
CA LEU A 148 -9.84 -5.19 -7.09
C LEU A 148 -8.75 -5.99 -7.82
N ILE A 149 -8.40 -5.59 -9.05
CA ILE A 149 -7.33 -6.22 -9.83
C ILE A 149 -6.00 -6.12 -9.07
N MET A 150 -5.69 -4.95 -8.51
CA MET A 150 -4.49 -4.75 -7.70
C MET A 150 -4.52 -5.61 -6.43
N GLY A 151 -5.67 -5.73 -5.77
CA GLY A 151 -5.86 -6.65 -4.66
C GLY A 151 -5.49 -8.08 -5.03
N VAL A 152 -6.03 -8.60 -6.14
CA VAL A 152 -5.71 -9.94 -6.64
C VAL A 152 -4.21 -10.06 -6.96
N ALA A 153 -3.60 -9.06 -7.60
CA ALA A 153 -2.18 -9.09 -7.96
C ALA A 153 -1.25 -9.14 -6.74
N VAL A 154 -1.53 -8.33 -5.71
CA VAL A 154 -0.71 -8.30 -4.48
C VAL A 154 -0.91 -9.57 -3.66
N ASN A 155 -2.14 -10.11 -3.59
CA ASN A 155 -2.40 -11.42 -2.98
C ASN A 155 -1.69 -12.54 -3.76
N GLY A 156 -1.75 -12.52 -5.09
CA GLY A 156 -1.08 -13.49 -5.95
C GLY A 156 0.43 -13.49 -5.75
N MET A 157 1.05 -12.31 -5.65
CA MET A 157 2.46 -12.19 -5.28
C MET A 157 2.74 -12.83 -3.93
N HIS A 158 1.94 -12.50 -2.91
CA HIS A 158 2.11 -13.00 -1.56
C HIS A 158 2.03 -14.53 -1.49
N TYR A 159 0.97 -15.12 -2.05
CA TYR A 159 0.79 -16.57 -2.03
C TYR A 159 1.81 -17.30 -2.92
N THR A 160 2.29 -16.68 -4.00
CA THR A 160 3.41 -17.24 -4.78
C THR A 160 4.70 -17.26 -3.95
N GLY A 161 4.97 -16.19 -3.18
CA GLY A 161 6.12 -16.13 -2.28
C GLY A 161 6.01 -17.12 -1.12
N MET A 162 4.81 -17.30 -0.56
CA MET A 162 4.55 -18.34 0.45
C MET A 162 4.68 -19.75 -0.13
N ALA A 163 4.22 -19.99 -1.37
CA ALA A 163 4.38 -21.27 -2.04
C ALA A 163 5.86 -21.59 -2.37
N ALA A 164 6.72 -20.57 -2.45
CA ALA A 164 8.16 -20.77 -2.56
C ALA A 164 8.79 -21.26 -1.26
N MET A 165 8.13 -21.09 -0.12
CA MET A 165 8.68 -21.37 1.20
C MET A 165 8.65 -22.87 1.52
N GLU A 166 9.81 -23.43 1.82
CA GLU A 166 9.97 -24.82 2.24
C GLU A 166 10.33 -24.85 3.72
N VAL A 167 9.48 -25.47 4.54
CA VAL A 167 9.66 -25.52 5.99
C VAL A 167 10.08 -26.93 6.38
N THR A 168 11.27 -27.05 6.96
CA THR A 168 11.77 -28.33 7.52
C THR A 168 11.76 -28.25 9.03
N THR A 169 10.94 -29.10 9.66
CA THR A 169 10.85 -29.21 11.12
C THR A 169 11.82 -30.29 11.62
N PRO A 170 12.66 -30.00 12.64
CA PRO A 170 13.52 -31.01 13.24
C PRO A 170 12.68 -32.11 13.91
N THR A 171 13.02 -33.38 13.68
CA THR A 171 12.48 -34.50 14.45
C THR A 171 13.06 -34.47 15.87
N GLY A 172 12.38 -33.84 16.83
CA GLY A 172 12.87 -33.72 18.20
C GLY A 172 12.00 -32.82 19.10
N ARG A 173 12.46 -32.57 20.34
CA ARG A 173 11.76 -31.68 21.29
C ARG A 173 11.63 -30.28 20.71
N THR A 174 10.40 -29.79 20.63
CA THR A 174 10.08 -28.39 20.38
C THR A 174 10.62 -27.53 21.54
N THR A 175 11.61 -26.69 21.24
CA THR A 175 12.05 -25.64 22.15
C THR A 175 11.03 -24.51 22.17
N ALA A 176 10.78 -23.93 23.34
CA ALA A 176 9.90 -22.76 23.47
C ALA A 176 10.43 -21.62 22.59
N VAL A 177 9.58 -21.13 21.68
CA VAL A 177 9.91 -20.02 20.79
C VAL A 177 9.62 -18.71 21.52
N THR A 178 10.57 -17.78 21.49
CA THR A 178 10.38 -16.42 22.01
C THR A 178 9.93 -15.47 20.90
N GLY A 179 9.09 -14.49 21.24
CA GLY A 179 8.56 -13.52 20.29
C GLY A 179 7.19 -13.01 20.70
N LEU A 180 6.57 -12.20 19.84
CA LEU A 180 5.22 -11.71 20.06
C LEU A 180 4.20 -12.76 19.61
N ASP A 181 3.12 -12.87 20.39
CA ASP A 181 1.91 -13.55 19.93
C ASP A 181 1.29 -12.76 18.78
N ALA A 182 0.87 -13.47 17.74
CA ALA A 182 0.42 -12.85 16.50
C ALA A 182 -0.82 -11.98 16.71
N TYR A 183 -1.83 -12.50 17.40
CA TYR A 183 -3.09 -11.79 17.60
C TYR A 183 -2.95 -10.63 18.57
N ALA A 184 -2.16 -10.81 19.64
CA ALA A 184 -1.91 -9.76 20.62
C ALA A 184 -1.21 -8.53 20.02
N PHE A 185 -0.38 -8.72 19.00
CA PHE A 185 0.37 -7.64 18.36
C PHE A 185 -0.30 -7.09 17.10
N PHE A 186 -0.65 -7.94 16.13
CA PHE A 186 -1.16 -7.50 14.83
C PHE A 186 -2.60 -7.02 14.89
N GLY A 187 -3.44 -7.54 15.79
CA GLY A 187 -4.84 -7.14 15.92
C GLY A 187 -5.00 -5.64 16.19
N PRO A 188 -4.44 -5.10 17.28
CA PRO A 188 -4.51 -3.67 17.59
C PRO A 188 -3.85 -2.79 16.51
N LEU A 189 -2.72 -3.22 15.96
CA LEU A 189 -2.00 -2.45 14.94
C LEU A 189 -2.78 -2.37 13.62
N ALA A 190 -3.36 -3.48 13.16
CA ALA A 190 -4.23 -3.51 11.99
C ALA A 190 -5.49 -2.65 12.19
N MET A 191 -6.06 -2.67 13.39
CA MET A 191 -7.19 -1.79 13.74
C MET A 191 -6.82 -0.31 13.64
N VAL A 192 -5.68 0.11 14.21
CA VAL A 192 -5.22 1.50 14.15
C VAL A 192 -4.98 1.94 12.70
N LEU A 193 -4.25 1.14 11.91
CA LEU A 193 -4.00 1.44 10.49
C LEU A 193 -5.29 1.48 9.67
N GLY A 194 -6.23 0.57 9.96
CA GLY A 194 -7.56 0.54 9.35
C GLY A 194 -8.37 1.79 9.64
N VAL A 195 -8.44 2.22 10.91
CA VAL A 195 -9.11 3.45 11.33
C VAL A 195 -8.47 4.68 10.68
N LEU A 196 -7.14 4.77 10.67
CA LEU A 196 -6.42 5.87 10.01
C LEU A 196 -6.72 5.93 8.51
N THR A 197 -6.81 4.78 7.86
CA THR A 197 -7.16 4.70 6.43
C THR A 197 -8.61 5.10 6.19
N ALA A 198 -9.54 4.63 7.02
CA ALA A 198 -10.94 5.01 6.94
C ALA A 198 -11.14 6.52 7.13
N LEU A 199 -10.47 7.12 8.13
CA LEU A 199 -10.48 8.57 8.35
C LEU A 199 -9.88 9.33 7.16
N SER A 200 -8.81 8.81 6.56
CA SER A 200 -8.21 9.40 5.36
C SER A 200 -9.16 9.36 4.16
N LEU A 201 -9.88 8.25 3.97
CA LEU A 201 -10.92 8.12 2.94
C LEU A 201 -12.10 9.05 3.20
N LEU A 202 -12.52 9.22 4.46
CA LEU A 202 -13.57 10.17 4.84
C LEU A 202 -13.13 11.62 4.62
N ALA A 203 -11.90 11.99 4.98
CA ALA A 203 -11.36 13.31 4.69
C ALA A 203 -11.31 13.57 3.17
N VAL A 204 -11.04 12.54 2.37
CA VAL A 204 -11.17 12.60 0.90
C VAL A 204 -12.63 12.69 0.46
N GLY A 205 -13.56 11.99 1.09
CA GLY A 205 -14.98 12.03 0.73
C GLY A 205 -15.64 13.38 1.04
N ILE A 206 -15.27 13.99 2.16
CA ILE A 206 -15.86 15.24 2.67
C ILE A 206 -15.21 16.48 2.05
N GLY A 207 -13.93 16.41 1.65
CA GLY A 207 -13.32 17.50 0.89
C GLY A 207 -14.09 17.71 -0.41
N SER A 208 -14.67 18.89 -0.60
CA SER A 208 -15.59 19.21 -1.70
C SER A 208 -15.08 18.68 -3.05
N THR A 209 -16.01 18.13 -3.82
CA THR A 209 -15.69 17.59 -5.14
C THR A 209 -15.31 18.76 -6.05
N GLU A 210 -14.38 18.57 -6.99
CA GLU A 210 -13.93 19.63 -7.91
C GLU A 210 -15.11 20.35 -8.59
N LYS A 211 -16.20 19.61 -8.85
CA LYS A 211 -17.48 20.14 -9.34
C LYS A 211 -18.18 21.09 -8.37
N GLU A 212 -18.16 20.77 -7.08
CA GLU A 212 -18.79 21.58 -6.01
C GLU A 212 -18.01 22.89 -5.82
N ILE A 213 -16.68 22.84 -5.96
CA ILE A 213 -15.82 24.03 -5.96
C ILE A 213 -16.05 24.85 -7.24
N GLU A 214 -16.17 24.22 -8.41
CA GLU A 214 -16.48 24.90 -9.67
C GLU A 214 -17.87 25.54 -9.65
N GLU A 215 -18.87 24.86 -9.09
CA GLU A 215 -20.23 25.35 -8.88
C GLU A 215 -20.26 26.54 -7.92
N ASP A 216 -19.52 26.48 -6.80
CA ASP A 216 -19.40 27.59 -5.84
C ASP A 216 -18.70 28.80 -6.48
N LEU A 217 -17.61 28.59 -7.22
CA LEU A 217 -16.88 29.67 -7.91
C LEU A 217 -17.73 30.31 -9.02
N TRP A 218 -18.47 29.51 -9.78
CA TRP A 218 -19.41 29.99 -10.78
C TRP A 218 -20.56 30.79 -10.13
N ALA A 219 -21.11 30.27 -9.02
CA ALA A 219 -22.17 30.94 -8.27
C ALA A 219 -21.69 32.30 -7.72
N GLU A 220 -20.47 32.36 -7.15
CA GLU A 220 -19.86 33.62 -6.72
C GLU A 220 -19.63 34.61 -7.88
N GLN A 221 -19.17 34.12 -9.04
CA GLN A 221 -18.98 34.97 -10.22
C GLN A 221 -20.30 35.56 -10.71
N GLN A 222 -21.36 34.75 -10.80
CA GLN A 222 -22.68 35.25 -11.18
C GLN A 222 -23.22 36.29 -10.19
N LEU A 223 -23.05 36.04 -8.90
CA LEU A 223 -23.52 36.94 -7.85
C LEU A 223 -22.78 38.29 -7.94
N ARG A 224 -21.47 38.29 -8.20
CA ARG A 224 -20.69 39.51 -8.44
C ARG A 224 -21.15 40.28 -9.68
N THR A 225 -21.45 39.59 -10.78
CA THR A 225 -21.96 40.26 -12.00
C THR A 225 -23.32 40.93 -11.76
N LEU A 226 -24.23 40.28 -11.03
CA LEU A 226 -25.56 40.83 -10.74
C LEU A 226 -25.52 42.01 -9.76
N LEU A 227 -24.55 42.03 -8.85
CA LEU A 227 -24.35 43.16 -7.93
C LEU A 227 -23.65 44.35 -8.60
N GLY A 228 -22.79 44.11 -9.59
CA GLY A 228 -22.16 45.16 -10.40
C GLY A 228 -23.20 45.93 -11.23
N ASP A 229 -24.04 45.22 -11.99
CA ASP A 229 -25.11 45.83 -12.81
C ASP A 229 -26.12 46.66 -11.99
N ARG A 230 -26.29 46.37 -10.70
CA ARG A 230 -27.16 47.14 -9.80
C ARG A 230 -26.51 48.38 -9.20
N ALA A 231 -25.19 48.49 -9.22
CA ALA A 231 -24.48 49.66 -8.71
C ALA A 231 -24.33 50.77 -9.77
N ASP A 232 -24.52 50.40 -11.04
CA ASP A 232 -24.21 51.25 -12.20
C ASP A 232 -25.47 51.85 -12.87
N GLY A 233 -26.68 51.55 -12.37
CA GLY A 233 -27.97 52.05 -12.86
C GLY A 233 -28.77 52.76 -11.79
#